data_AF-A0A0A2V016-F1
#
_entry.id   AF-A0A0A2V016-F1
#
_cell.length_a   1.000
_cell.length_b   1.000
_cell.length_c   1.000
_cell.angle_alpha   90.00
_cell.angle_beta   90.00
_cell.angle_gamma   90.00
#
_symmetry.space_group_name_H-M   'P 1'
#
loop_
_entity.id
_entity.type
_entity.pdbx_description
1 polymer ?
#
loop_
_entity_poly.entity_id
_entity_poly.type
_entity_poly.pdbx_seq_one_letter_code
_entity_poly.pdbx_strand_id
1 'polypeptide(L)'
;MKDLIGGKSFNVPIKLAYNGIATSTNSLADTGANGANFIDTQYAIELARFFDRKFQELPFKCRMKGYNGAPGGVIDRTLTLNLWVDGRRFQNVPLLVTDLGQHPVILGRKWLAAQDIWLDVKNQRLVWPSERSIPEQVAEPMLKIVPWSVLKRPDPKPEHQADVE
;
A
#
# COMPACT_ATOMS: atom_id res chain seq x y z
N MET A 1 -19.01 16.19 8.11
CA MET A 1 -17.56 16.42 7.95
C MET A 1 -16.72 15.46 8.80
N LYS A 2 -17.13 15.12 10.05
CA LYS A 2 -16.43 14.12 10.87
C LYS A 2 -16.25 12.76 10.18
N ASP A 3 -17.17 12.36 9.31
CA ASP A 3 -17.06 11.08 8.57
C ASP A 3 -16.22 11.18 7.28
N LEU A 4 -15.80 12.38 6.87
CA LEU A 4 -15.06 12.60 5.61
C LEU A 4 -13.55 12.49 5.77
N ILE A 5 -13.03 12.74 6.98
CA ILE A 5 -11.59 12.81 7.26
C ILE A 5 -11.31 12.02 8.53
N GLY A 6 -10.31 11.15 8.47
CA GLY A 6 -9.93 10.25 9.56
C GLY A 6 -10.37 8.81 9.29
N GLY A 7 -10.56 8.05 10.36
CA GLY A 7 -10.89 6.63 10.29
C GLY A 7 -9.69 5.72 10.58
N LYS A 8 -9.96 4.42 10.70
CA LYS A 8 -8.95 3.41 11.00
C LYS A 8 -8.19 3.06 9.71
N SER A 9 -6.87 3.14 9.75
CA SER A 9 -6.02 2.60 8.68
C SER A 9 -6.30 1.11 8.46
N PHE A 10 -6.20 0.63 7.21
CA PHE A 10 -6.42 -0.77 6.87
C PHE A 10 -5.31 -1.65 7.45
N ASN A 11 -5.50 -2.07 8.70
CA ASN A 11 -4.53 -2.90 9.41
C ASN A 11 -4.92 -4.38 9.33
N VAL A 12 -3.96 -5.21 8.90
CA VAL A 12 -4.10 -6.66 8.77
C VAL A 12 -3.19 -7.33 9.80
N PRO A 13 -3.72 -8.19 10.69
CA PRO A 13 -2.90 -9.02 11.58
C PRO A 13 -2.00 -9.95 10.77
N ILE A 14 -0.71 -9.93 11.08
CA ILE A 14 0.28 -10.79 10.45
C ILE A 14 1.17 -11.46 11.51
N LYS A 15 1.86 -12.53 11.10
CA LYS A 15 2.97 -13.08 11.87
C LYS A 15 4.22 -13.12 11.02
N LEU A 16 5.33 -12.71 11.60
CA LEU A 16 6.66 -12.86 11.02
C LEU A 16 7.37 -14.00 11.76
N ALA A 17 7.88 -14.98 11.03
CA ALA A 17 8.46 -16.16 11.63
C ALA A 17 9.76 -16.59 10.95
N TYR A 18 10.58 -17.30 11.72
CA TYR A 18 11.77 -17.97 11.24
C TYR A 18 12.05 -19.19 12.13
N ASN A 19 12.50 -20.30 11.54
CA ASN A 19 12.82 -21.55 12.27
C ASN A 19 11.75 -22.03 13.28
N GLY A 20 10.47 -21.91 12.93
CA GLY A 20 9.35 -22.37 13.75
C GLY A 20 8.91 -21.43 14.88
N ILE A 21 9.60 -20.31 15.09
CA ILE A 21 9.24 -19.29 16.08
C ILE A 21 8.63 -18.10 15.33
N ALA A 22 7.52 -17.55 15.84
CA ALA A 22 6.81 -16.44 15.23
C ALA A 22 6.56 -15.30 16.22
N THR A 23 6.63 -14.06 15.73
CA THR A 23 6.10 -12.87 16.40
C THR A 23 4.82 -12.40 15.69
N SER A 24 3.92 -11.75 16.42
CA SER A 24 2.67 -11.22 15.88
C SER A 24 2.71 -9.70 15.85
N THR A 25 2.21 -9.10 14.77
CA THR A 25 2.07 -7.65 14.65
C THR A 25 0.94 -7.28 13.69
N ASN A 26 0.61 -6.01 13.59
CA ASN A 26 -0.29 -5.49 12.56
C ASN A 26 0.52 -4.89 11.41
N SER A 27 0.12 -5.18 10.19
CA SER A 27 0.65 -4.53 8.99
C SER A 27 -0.38 -3.58 8.39
N LEU A 28 0.07 -2.49 7.78
CA LEU A 28 -0.79 -1.67 6.94
C LEU A 28 -0.87 -2.30 5.54
N ALA A 29 -2.08 -2.54 5.04
CA ALA A 29 -2.31 -2.85 3.63
C ALA A 29 -2.36 -1.53 2.84
N ASP A 30 -1.31 -1.24 2.07
CA ASP A 30 -1.14 0.05 1.42
C ASP A 30 -0.98 -0.09 -0.10
N THR A 31 -2.01 0.33 -0.84
CA THR A 31 -1.97 0.39 -2.30
C THR A 31 -1.17 1.58 -2.83
N GLY A 32 -0.88 2.59 -1.99
CA GLY A 32 0.01 3.70 -2.31
C GLY A 32 1.50 3.33 -2.21
N ALA A 33 1.83 2.28 -1.46
CA ALA A 33 3.21 1.81 -1.32
C ALA A 33 3.68 1.05 -2.57
N ASN A 34 4.57 1.68 -3.35
CA ASN A 34 5.08 1.19 -4.63
C ASN A 34 6.15 0.07 -4.54
N GLY A 35 6.07 -0.79 -3.53
CA GLY A 35 6.95 -1.94 -3.34
C GLY A 35 6.19 -3.20 -2.98
N ALA A 36 6.94 -4.27 -2.71
CA ALA A 36 6.36 -5.55 -2.31
C ALA A 36 5.94 -5.50 -0.84
N ASN A 37 6.89 -5.55 0.07
CA ASN A 37 6.65 -5.47 1.51
C ASN A 37 7.73 -4.61 2.14
N PHE A 38 7.37 -3.84 3.16
CA PHE A 38 8.28 -2.96 3.88
C PHE A 38 8.23 -3.27 5.38
N ILE A 39 9.34 -3.05 6.07
CA ILE A 39 9.45 -3.21 7.52
C ILE A 39 10.19 -2.02 8.11
N ASP A 40 9.72 -1.56 9.27
CA ASP A 40 10.36 -0.49 10.00
C ASP A 40 11.80 -0.86 10.40
N THR A 41 12.74 0.08 10.29
CA THR A 41 14.16 -0.15 10.58
C THR A 41 14.40 -0.70 11.99
N GLN A 42 13.81 -0.10 13.03
CA GLN A 42 14.03 -0.54 14.41
C GLN A 42 13.44 -1.92 14.63
N TYR A 43 12.20 -2.12 14.15
CA TYR A 43 11.54 -3.41 14.26
C TYR A 43 12.33 -4.52 13.52
N ALA A 44 12.87 -4.22 12.35
CA ALA A 44 13.70 -5.16 11.61
C ALA A 44 15.00 -5.53 12.35
N ILE A 45 15.64 -4.58 13.03
CA ILE A 45 16.85 -4.84 13.84
C ILE A 45 16.53 -5.77 15.00
N GLU A 46 15.42 -5.56 15.68
CA GLU A 46 14.97 -6.43 16.78
C GLU A 46 14.69 -7.85 16.30
N LEU A 47 13.97 -8.00 15.18
CA LEU A 47 13.70 -9.32 14.59
C LEU A 47 14.95 -10.00 14.07
N ALA A 48 15.87 -9.25 13.46
CA ALA A 48 17.14 -9.78 12.99
C ALA A 48 17.96 -10.36 14.16
N ARG A 49 18.02 -9.67 15.30
CA ARG A 49 18.66 -10.17 16.52
C ARG A 49 17.92 -11.38 17.09
N PHE A 50 16.60 -11.29 17.20
CA PHE A 50 15.77 -12.34 17.80
C PHE A 50 15.83 -13.66 17.02
N PHE A 51 15.81 -13.59 15.68
CA PHE A 51 15.83 -14.77 14.81
C PHE A 51 17.25 -15.17 14.34
N ASP A 52 18.30 -14.50 14.83
CA ASP A 52 19.69 -14.65 14.35
C ASP A 52 19.79 -14.59 12.82
N ARG A 53 19.23 -13.52 12.24
CA ARG A 53 19.20 -13.27 10.79
C ARG A 53 20.08 -12.08 10.43
N LYS A 54 20.71 -12.21 9.26
CA LYS A 54 21.46 -11.13 8.64
C LYS A 54 20.57 -10.38 7.64
N PHE A 55 20.76 -9.07 7.56
CA PHE A 55 20.25 -8.26 6.47
C PHE A 55 20.97 -8.65 5.16
N GLN A 56 20.24 -8.57 4.06
CA GLN A 56 20.78 -8.77 2.72
C GLN A 56 20.84 -7.42 2.01
N GLU A 57 21.99 -7.06 1.45
CA GLU A 57 22.11 -5.85 0.64
C GLU A 57 21.37 -6.01 -0.69
N LEU A 58 20.72 -4.94 -1.12
CA LEU A 58 20.13 -4.86 -2.45
C LEU A 58 21.22 -4.57 -3.49
N PRO A 59 21.12 -5.16 -4.69
CA PRO A 59 22.08 -4.90 -5.76
C PRO A 59 22.04 -3.44 -6.26
N PHE A 60 20.99 -2.70 -5.92
CA PHE A 60 20.85 -1.28 -6.21
C PHE A 60 20.13 -0.56 -5.06
N LYS A 61 20.50 0.69 -4.84
CA LYS A 61 19.88 1.56 -3.84
C LYS A 61 18.57 2.14 -4.38
N CYS A 62 17.48 1.92 -3.67
CA CYS A 62 16.17 2.46 -4.00
C CYS A 62 15.95 3.76 -3.22
N ARG A 63 15.82 4.91 -3.91
CA ARG A 63 15.38 6.14 -3.26
C ARG A 63 13.87 6.10 -3.08
N MET A 64 13.41 6.24 -1.84
CA MET A 64 11.98 6.42 -1.61
C MET A 64 11.58 7.84 -1.97
N LYS A 65 10.36 7.97 -2.48
CA LYS A 65 9.66 9.24 -2.55
C LYS A 65 8.51 9.15 -1.55
N GLY A 66 8.47 10.06 -0.58
CA GLY A 66 7.36 10.13 0.37
C GLY A 66 6.03 10.42 -0.35
N TYR A 67 4.91 10.20 0.33
CA TYR A 67 3.58 10.47 -0.23
C TYR A 67 3.41 11.95 -0.66
N ASN A 68 4.11 12.87 0.00
CA ASN A 68 4.16 14.29 -0.31
C ASN A 68 5.15 14.64 -1.44
N GLY A 69 5.79 13.63 -2.03
CA GLY A 69 6.79 13.81 -3.07
C GLY A 69 8.19 14.17 -2.57
N ALA A 70 8.38 14.36 -1.26
CA ALA A 70 9.68 14.67 -0.69
C ALA A 70 10.65 13.47 -0.85
N PRO A 71 11.95 13.73 -1.03
CA PRO A 71 12.96 12.68 -0.96
C PRO A 71 12.86 11.97 0.39
N GLY A 72 12.59 10.67 0.34
CA GLY A 72 12.62 9.81 1.52
C GLY A 72 14.01 9.20 1.74
N GLY A 73 14.10 8.30 2.71
CA GLY A 73 15.29 7.49 2.95
C GLY A 73 15.68 6.62 1.74
N VAL A 74 16.89 6.08 1.81
CA VAL A 74 17.39 5.10 0.84
C VAL A 74 17.14 3.71 1.40
N ILE A 75 16.42 2.87 0.65
CA ILE A 75 16.34 1.44 0.94
C ILE A 75 17.52 0.78 0.23
N ASP A 76 18.40 0.15 1.00
CA ASP A 76 19.58 -0.56 0.51
C ASP A 76 19.65 -2.01 1.01
N ARG A 77 18.69 -2.45 1.81
CA ARG A 77 18.70 -3.80 2.41
C ARG A 77 17.31 -4.39 2.61
N THR A 78 17.29 -5.71 2.71
CA THR A 78 16.11 -6.48 3.07
C THR A 78 16.37 -7.35 4.30
N LEU A 79 15.29 -7.64 5.03
CA LEU A 79 15.24 -8.74 5.98
C LEU A 79 14.28 -9.80 5.43
N THR A 80 14.78 -11.02 5.25
CA THR A 80 13.98 -12.12 4.68
C THR A 80 13.45 -13.02 5.80
N LEU A 81 12.12 -13.10 5.94
CA LEU A 81 11.40 -13.88 6.94
C LEU A 81 10.23 -14.64 6.30
N ASN A 82 9.65 -15.59 7.03
CA ASN A 82 8.38 -16.18 6.61
C ASN A 82 7.22 -15.30 7.11
N LEU A 83 6.17 -15.12 6.30
CA LEU A 83 5.01 -14.28 6.59
C LEU A 83 3.76 -15.15 6.71
N TRP A 84 2.96 -14.93 7.75
CA TRP A 84 1.60 -15.46 7.86
C TRP A 84 0.62 -14.32 7.83
N VAL A 85 -0.45 -14.50 7.07
CA VAL A 85 -1.58 -13.58 6.94
C VAL A 85 -2.82 -14.38 6.61
N ASP A 86 -3.92 -14.16 7.34
CA ASP A 86 -5.17 -14.92 7.21
C ASP A 86 -4.98 -16.45 7.18
N GLY A 87 -4.11 -16.96 8.06
CA GLY A 87 -3.79 -18.39 8.14
C GLY A 87 -2.96 -18.94 6.97
N ARG A 88 -2.68 -18.14 5.95
CA ARG A 88 -1.82 -18.50 4.81
C ARG A 88 -0.37 -18.22 5.14
N ARG A 89 0.53 -19.06 4.62
CA ARG A 89 1.97 -18.99 4.88
C ARG A 89 2.73 -18.70 3.59
N PHE A 90 3.59 -17.69 3.64
CA PHE A 90 4.49 -17.29 2.57
C PHE A 90 5.93 -17.44 3.05
N GLN A 91 6.73 -18.21 2.34
CA GLN A 91 8.11 -18.49 2.74
C GLN A 91 9.08 -17.49 2.15
N ASN A 92 10.14 -17.19 2.90
CA ASN A 92 11.27 -16.39 2.43
C ASN A 92 10.84 -15.06 1.78
N VAL A 93 9.92 -14.36 2.44
CA VAL A 93 9.42 -13.06 2.00
C VAL A 93 10.46 -11.99 2.29
N PRO A 94 10.99 -11.29 1.28
CA PRO A 94 11.87 -10.15 1.50
C PRO A 94 11.05 -8.95 1.97
N LEU A 95 11.48 -8.35 3.08
CA LEU A 95 10.92 -7.11 3.62
C LEU A 95 11.95 -5.99 3.42
N LEU A 96 11.58 -4.95 2.67
CA LEU A 96 12.40 -3.77 2.42
C LEU A 96 12.52 -2.95 3.71
N VAL A 97 13.74 -2.72 4.19
CA VAL A 97 13.97 -2.04 5.47
C VAL A 97 14.01 -0.53 5.25
N THR A 98 13.15 0.20 5.95
CA THR A 98 13.07 1.67 5.91
C THR A 98 12.34 2.18 7.15
N ASP A 99 12.49 3.46 7.47
CA ASP A 99 11.74 4.10 8.55
C ASP A 99 10.28 4.29 8.10
N LEU A 100 9.34 3.63 8.79
CA LEU A 100 7.91 3.64 8.45
C LEU A 100 7.08 4.53 9.38
N GLY A 101 7.63 4.88 10.55
CA GLY A 101 6.99 5.75 11.53
C GLY A 101 5.92 5.01 12.33
N GLN A 102 4.68 4.94 11.81
CA GLN A 102 3.52 4.46 12.58
C GLN A 102 3.23 2.97 12.44
N HIS A 103 3.76 2.32 11.41
CA HIS A 103 3.46 0.92 11.12
C HIS A 103 4.74 0.10 11.12
N PRO A 104 4.81 -1.02 11.85
CA PRO A 104 6.00 -1.86 11.86
C PRO A 104 6.19 -2.57 10.52
N VAL A 105 5.12 -2.83 9.77
CA VAL A 105 5.13 -3.51 8.48
C VAL A 105 4.10 -2.87 7.54
N ILE A 106 4.44 -2.76 6.26
CA ILE A 106 3.50 -2.44 5.18
C ILE A 106 3.48 -3.59 4.18
N LEU A 107 2.28 -4.11 3.91
CA LEU A 107 2.01 -4.97 2.75
C LEU A 107 1.74 -4.05 1.56
N GLY A 108 2.73 -3.91 0.68
CA GLY A 108 2.71 -2.96 -0.41
C GLY A 108 1.97 -3.47 -1.64
N ARG A 109 1.66 -2.53 -2.54
CA ARG A 109 0.89 -2.77 -3.76
C ARG A 109 1.43 -3.93 -4.60
N LYS A 110 2.75 -4.07 -4.75
CA LYS A 110 3.32 -5.14 -5.59
C LYS A 110 3.08 -6.52 -5.00
N TRP A 111 3.12 -6.67 -3.68
CA TRP A 111 2.85 -7.96 -3.04
C TRP A 111 1.35 -8.27 -3.09
N LEU A 112 0.49 -7.29 -2.76
CA LEU A 112 -0.97 -7.43 -2.87
C LEU A 112 -1.39 -7.83 -4.28
N ALA A 113 -0.84 -7.19 -5.31
CA ALA A 113 -1.11 -7.52 -6.70
C ALA A 113 -0.57 -8.90 -7.09
N ALA A 114 0.64 -9.27 -6.64
CA ALA A 114 1.23 -10.58 -6.93
C ALA A 114 0.43 -11.74 -6.32
N GLN A 115 -0.26 -11.49 -5.20
CA GLN A 115 -1.15 -12.46 -4.57
C GLN A 115 -2.59 -12.39 -5.09
N ASP A 116 -2.87 -11.45 -6.01
CA ASP A 116 -4.22 -11.11 -6.46
C ASP A 116 -5.16 -10.93 -5.26
N ILE A 117 -4.87 -9.96 -4.40
CA ILE A 117 -5.69 -9.66 -3.21
C ILE A 117 -6.59 -8.47 -3.50
N TRP A 118 -7.88 -8.61 -3.19
CA TRP A 118 -8.81 -7.47 -3.14
C TRP A 118 -8.90 -6.93 -1.71
N LEU A 119 -9.00 -5.61 -1.57
CA LEU A 119 -9.15 -4.95 -0.28
C LEU A 119 -10.62 -4.64 -0.01
N ASP A 120 -11.24 -5.36 0.93
CA ASP A 120 -12.57 -5.02 1.43
C ASP A 120 -12.41 -3.98 2.55
N VAL A 121 -12.36 -2.71 2.15
CA VAL A 121 -12.13 -1.56 3.05
C VAL A 121 -13.23 -1.45 4.10
N LYS A 122 -14.46 -1.76 3.72
CA LYS A 122 -15.64 -1.70 4.61
C LYS A 122 -15.50 -2.68 5.78
N ASN A 123 -15.09 -3.91 5.49
CA ASN A 123 -14.95 -4.96 6.51
C ASN A 123 -13.51 -5.14 7.01
N GLN A 124 -12.55 -4.33 6.53
CA GLN A 124 -11.13 -4.37 6.92
C GLN A 124 -10.50 -5.76 6.76
N ARG A 125 -10.83 -6.46 5.66
CA ARG A 125 -10.33 -7.81 5.39
C ARG A 125 -9.73 -7.96 3.99
N LEU A 126 -8.73 -8.80 3.88
CA LEU A 126 -8.21 -9.20 2.59
C LEU A 126 -9.18 -10.23 1.98
N VAL A 127 -9.53 -10.03 0.71
CA VAL A 127 -10.35 -10.99 -0.04
C VAL A 127 -9.42 -11.76 -0.97
N TRP A 128 -9.21 -13.01 -0.61
CA TRP A 128 -8.34 -13.91 -1.35
C TRP A 128 -9.04 -14.44 -2.62
N PRO A 129 -8.30 -14.81 -3.68
CA PRO A 129 -8.89 -15.33 -4.91
C PRO A 129 -9.90 -16.46 -4.69
N SER A 130 -9.62 -17.37 -3.75
CA SER A 130 -10.49 -18.50 -3.42
C SER A 130 -11.80 -18.12 -2.70
N GLU A 131 -11.89 -16.91 -2.17
CA GLU A 131 -13.05 -16.41 -1.42
C GLU A 131 -13.96 -15.52 -2.26
N ARG A 132 -13.56 -15.22 -3.49
CA ARG A 132 -14.33 -14.38 -4.40
C ARG A 132 -15.51 -15.18 -4.92
N SER A 133 -16.69 -14.94 -4.36
CA SER A 133 -17.91 -15.05 -5.16
C SER A 133 -17.99 -13.79 -6.01
N ILE A 134 -18.10 -13.96 -7.33
CA ILE A 134 -18.45 -12.85 -8.22
C ILE A 134 -19.97 -12.83 -8.28
N PRO A 135 -20.63 -11.76 -7.81
CA PRO A 135 -21.88 -11.38 -8.44
C PRO A 135 -21.87 -9.94 -8.92
N GLU A 136 -22.27 -9.84 -10.19
CA GLU A 136 -22.90 -8.70 -10.84
C GLU A 136 -22.04 -7.43 -10.95
N GLN A 137 -21.25 -7.42 -12.03
CA GLN A 137 -21.10 -6.20 -12.81
C GLN A 137 -22.50 -5.71 -13.16
N VAL A 138 -23.04 -4.77 -12.38
CA VAL A 138 -24.15 -3.97 -12.87
C VAL A 138 -23.59 -3.23 -14.08
N ALA A 139 -24.13 -3.53 -15.26
CA ALA A 139 -23.82 -2.81 -16.48
C ALA A 139 -24.29 -1.36 -16.30
N GLU A 140 -23.43 -0.50 -15.76
CA GLU A 140 -23.70 0.92 -15.70
C GLU A 140 -23.83 1.43 -17.14
N PRO A 141 -24.84 2.25 -17.46
CA PRO A 141 -24.95 2.85 -18.77
C PRO A 141 -23.69 3.64 -19.08
N MET A 142 -23.07 3.38 -20.25
CA MET A 142 -21.84 4.03 -20.73
C MET A 142 -21.88 5.53 -20.45
N LEU A 143 -21.08 5.99 -19.50
CA LEU A 143 -20.87 7.41 -19.25
C LEU A 143 -20.30 8.04 -20.53
N LYS A 144 -20.90 9.15 -20.99
CA LYS A 144 -20.29 9.98 -22.04
C LYS A 144 -19.10 10.72 -21.44
N ILE A 145 -17.90 10.22 -21.69
CA ILE A 145 -16.66 10.86 -21.29
C ILE A 145 -16.46 12.10 -22.15
N VAL A 146 -16.55 13.28 -21.55
CA VAL A 146 -16.18 14.55 -22.19
C VAL A 146 -14.73 14.92 -21.83
N PRO A 147 -13.92 15.42 -22.78
CA PRO A 147 -12.56 15.85 -22.50
C PRO A 147 -12.52 16.98 -21.46
N TRP A 148 -11.45 17.03 -20.67
CA TRP A 148 -11.23 18.10 -19.67
C TRP A 148 -11.31 19.51 -20.25
N SER A 149 -10.97 19.67 -21.53
CA SER A 149 -11.07 20.94 -22.25
C SER A 149 -12.49 21.50 -22.31
N VAL A 150 -13.53 20.66 -22.26
CA VAL A 150 -14.94 21.10 -22.25
C VAL A 150 -15.27 21.88 -20.99
N LEU A 151 -14.57 21.61 -19.88
CA LEU A 151 -14.74 22.35 -18.62
C LEU A 151 -14.03 23.72 -18.65
N LYS A 152 -13.09 23.94 -19.57
CA LYS A 152 -12.45 25.24 -19.71
C LYS A 152 -13.46 26.20 -20.33
N ARG A 153 -13.87 27.20 -19.55
CA ARG A 153 -14.59 28.34 -20.12
C ARG A 153 -13.68 28.96 -21.19
N PRO A 154 -14.17 29.16 -22.42
CA PRO A 154 -13.43 29.95 -23.38
C PRO A 154 -13.22 31.35 -22.81
N ASP A 155 -12.11 31.99 -23.18
CA ASP A 155 -11.85 33.36 -22.79
C ASP A 155 -13.04 34.24 -23.20
N PRO A 156 -13.51 35.15 -22.33
CA PRO A 156 -14.63 36.02 -22.64
C PRO A 156 -14.33 36.78 -23.93
N LYS A 157 -15.22 36.67 -24.91
CA LYS A 157 -15.10 37.47 -26.12
C LYS A 157 -15.44 38.93 -25.77
N PRO A 158 -14.57 39.92 -26.07
CA PRO A 158 -14.82 41.32 -25.74
C PRO A 158 -16.14 41.85 -26.32
N GLU A 159 -16.52 41.36 -27.51
CA GLU A 159 -17.78 41.72 -28.19
C GLU A 159 -19.05 41.37 -27.41
N HIS A 160 -19.00 40.40 -26.48
CA HIS A 160 -20.16 40.01 -25.66
C HIS A 160 -20.27 40.79 -24.34
N GLN A 161 -19.32 41.67 -24.04
CA GLN A 161 -19.31 42.50 -22.82
C GLN A 161 -19.74 43.95 -23.08
N ALA A 162 -20.18 44.29 -24.30
CA ALA A 162 -20.54 45.65 -24.66
C ALA A 162 -21.88 46.14 -24.07
N ASP A 163 -22.70 45.26 -23.47
CA ASP A 163 -24.04 45.63 -22.96
C ASP A 163 -24.04 45.99 -21.47
N VAL A 164 -23.03 46.72 -20.99
CA VAL A 164 -23.04 47.33 -19.64
C VAL A 164 -22.88 48.84 -19.75
N GLU A 165 -23.96 49.50 -20.16
CA GLU A 165 -24.31 50.90 -19.83
C GLU A 165 -25.76 50.92 -19.34
#